data_AF-V2Y9L5-F1
#
_entry.id   AF-V2Y9L5-F1
#
_cell.length_a   1.000
_cell.length_b   1.000
_cell.length_c   1.000
_cell.angle_alpha   90.00
_cell.angle_beta   90.00
_cell.angle_gamma   90.00
#
_symmetry.space_group_name_H-M   'P 1'
#
loop_
_entity.id
_entity.type
_entity.pdbx_description
1 polymer ?
#
loop_
_entity_poly.entity_id
_entity_poly.type
_entity_poly.pdbx_seq_one_letter_code
_entity_poly.pdbx_strand_id
1 'polypeptide(L)'
;MSEPINSGFPFPGMESSEELDISAIFGGSAPANDINPFDTPAKPAAAPVTQPEPAPATKPAPQAQTQSSIPASEPANPISTAIDKQETQAAQTAAKSLFEKPPIFSYGSAKDEITDGAMTFEELRIAKSDDFPELGEGKRVSWSVEYGKVTKQITDPKGTTIQSVKEEIERSKAFLDGLKKSKDKSPNCLVKPRVTAQSKGIASYKGVFTSLEEAQASDKAICLLPAEDGKVYELRKTELGEFIAPKDNVVDFQTIRAGFTPALPLIPQPLLQRVISFFRCYMSEAAEFEALVHILWDKELEDFVVHVPHQKVSKAHISADLSRDEFPEERYLHYMDIHSHNSMAAKFSPVDDQDERATRLYTVLGRLDQFFPEITVRMSCGGTYCEMDPALVFEGLGDIFPREWRDNVKIGETRGRKEAKIRLREVWEPEKFWGDRP
;
A
#
# COMPACT_ATOMS: atom_id res chain seq x y z
N MET A 1 -46.59 -50.33 -34.38
CA MET A 1 -47.10 -51.32 -33.42
C MET A 1 -46.04 -51.47 -32.34
N SER A 2 -46.47 -51.31 -31.09
CA SER A 2 -45.74 -51.50 -29.82
C SER A 2 -45.00 -50.27 -29.26
N GLU A 3 -45.49 -49.87 -28.09
CA GLU A 3 -45.27 -48.65 -27.28
C GLU A 3 -43.94 -48.63 -26.52
N PRO A 4 -43.52 -47.46 -25.98
CA PRO A 4 -42.59 -47.36 -24.86
C PRO A 4 -43.32 -47.26 -23.51
N ILE A 5 -42.76 -47.91 -22.48
CA ILE A 5 -43.17 -47.79 -21.07
C ILE A 5 -42.19 -46.87 -20.32
N ASN A 6 -42.81 -46.04 -19.49
CA ASN A 6 -42.34 -44.96 -18.64
C ASN A 6 -41.57 -45.43 -17.38
N SER A 7 -40.62 -44.62 -16.90
CA SER A 7 -40.32 -44.49 -15.47
C SER A 7 -39.73 -43.09 -15.15
N GLY A 8 -40.44 -42.36 -14.27
CA GLY A 8 -40.17 -41.00 -13.74
C GLY A 8 -38.77 -40.79 -13.15
N PHE A 9 -38.32 -39.57 -12.86
CA PHE A 9 -38.85 -38.62 -11.85
C PHE A 9 -38.10 -37.23 -11.97
N PRO A 10 -38.39 -36.18 -11.18
CA PRO A 10 -39.01 -34.92 -11.60
C PRO A 10 -38.09 -33.67 -11.56
N PHE A 11 -38.53 -32.57 -12.14
CA PHE A 11 -38.21 -31.20 -11.68
C PHE A 11 -39.49 -30.35 -11.75
N PRO A 12 -39.93 -29.70 -10.66
CA PRO A 12 -41.09 -28.81 -10.69
C PRO A 12 -40.66 -27.38 -11.01
N GLY A 13 -41.29 -26.76 -12.01
CA GLY A 13 -41.19 -25.32 -12.21
C GLY A 13 -41.67 -24.82 -13.56
N MET A 14 -42.81 -24.11 -13.52
CA MET A 14 -43.37 -23.15 -14.51
C MET A 14 -44.15 -23.69 -15.71
N GLU A 15 -45.48 -23.57 -15.66
CA GLU A 15 -46.23 -22.42 -16.22
C GLU A 15 -47.65 -22.38 -15.59
N SER A 16 -47.95 -21.31 -14.83
CA SER A 16 -48.88 -20.21 -15.17
C SER A 16 -50.36 -20.60 -15.28
N SER A 17 -51.17 -20.15 -14.31
CA SER A 17 -52.36 -19.31 -14.52
C SER A 17 -53.36 -19.41 -13.36
N GLU A 18 -53.21 -18.64 -12.28
CA GLU A 18 -54.34 -18.23 -11.42
C GLU A 18 -54.04 -16.84 -10.82
N GLU A 19 -55.05 -15.95 -10.84
CA GLU A 19 -55.02 -14.55 -10.41
C GLU A 19 -54.57 -14.38 -8.96
N LEU A 20 -53.59 -13.49 -8.74
CA LEU A 20 -53.17 -13.07 -7.40
C LEU A 20 -54.17 -12.05 -6.85
N ASP A 21 -54.85 -12.40 -5.76
CA ASP A 21 -55.77 -11.52 -5.03
C ASP A 21 -54.99 -10.51 -4.15
N ILE A 22 -54.80 -9.33 -4.72
CA ILE A 22 -54.03 -8.22 -4.12
C ILE A 22 -54.73 -7.67 -2.85
N SER A 23 -56.04 -7.92 -2.69
CA SER A 23 -56.87 -7.49 -1.55
C SER A 23 -56.59 -8.25 -0.25
N ALA A 24 -56.00 -9.44 -0.34
CA ALA A 24 -55.65 -10.28 0.82
C ALA A 24 -54.24 -9.96 1.38
N ILE A 25 -53.40 -9.29 0.58
CA ILE A 25 -52.00 -8.95 0.96
C ILE A 25 -51.93 -7.59 1.63
N PHE A 26 -52.79 -6.64 1.23
CA PHE A 26 -52.84 -5.30 1.82
C PHE A 26 -54.26 -5.02 2.32
N GLY A 27 -54.54 -5.46 3.56
CA GLY A 27 -55.85 -5.30 4.20
C GLY A 27 -56.38 -3.86 4.07
N GLY A 28 -57.51 -3.73 3.38
CA GLY A 28 -58.22 -2.47 3.22
C GLY A 28 -59.06 -2.13 4.45
N SER A 29 -58.83 -0.93 4.99
CA SER A 29 -59.78 -0.20 5.82
C SER A 29 -59.67 1.29 5.44
N ALA A 30 -60.80 1.91 5.15
CA ALA A 30 -60.95 3.35 4.89
C ALA A 30 -61.98 3.92 5.89
N PRO A 31 -62.19 5.26 5.97
CA PRO A 31 -61.24 6.36 6.08
C PRO A 31 -61.56 7.27 7.29
N ALA A 32 -60.62 8.08 7.79
CA ALA A 32 -60.94 9.33 8.50
C ALA A 32 -59.71 10.23 8.73
N ASN A 33 -59.92 11.52 8.47
CA ASN A 33 -59.17 12.70 8.93
C ASN A 33 -57.96 13.16 8.11
N ASP A 34 -58.29 14.18 7.33
CA ASP A 34 -57.52 15.11 6.53
C ASP A 34 -56.77 16.10 7.45
N ILE A 35 -55.43 16.01 7.54
CA ILE A 35 -54.57 17.06 8.11
C ILE A 35 -53.30 17.16 7.24
N ASN A 36 -53.13 18.32 6.61
CA ASN A 36 -52.07 18.63 5.66
C ASN A 36 -50.77 19.03 6.40
N PRO A 37 -49.60 18.42 6.12
CA PRO A 37 -48.38 18.59 6.91
C PRO A 37 -47.59 19.89 6.67
N PHE A 38 -48.19 20.92 6.07
CA PHE A 38 -47.52 22.18 5.71
C PHE A 38 -47.86 23.40 6.59
N ASP A 39 -48.57 23.22 7.70
CA ASP A 39 -48.81 24.32 8.65
C ASP A 39 -47.66 24.48 9.66
N THR A 40 -46.87 25.54 9.49
CA THR A 40 -45.96 26.06 10.52
C THR A 40 -46.65 27.13 11.38
N PRO A 41 -46.47 27.09 12.71
CA PRO A 41 -46.40 28.35 13.46
C PRO A 41 -45.26 28.40 14.49
N ALA A 42 -44.49 29.49 14.35
CA ALA A 42 -44.04 30.45 15.36
C ALA A 42 -43.59 30.02 16.77
N LYS A 43 -42.35 30.42 17.09
CA LYS A 43 -41.74 30.72 18.40
C LYS A 43 -42.70 31.53 19.31
N PRO A 44 -42.66 31.41 20.66
CA PRO A 44 -41.74 32.27 21.44
C PRO A 44 -41.28 31.75 22.85
N ALA A 45 -40.27 32.47 23.38
CA ALA A 45 -39.95 32.76 24.79
C ALA A 45 -39.48 31.61 25.72
N ALA A 46 -38.20 31.56 26.10
CA ALA A 46 -37.52 32.35 27.16
C ALA A 46 -37.76 31.79 28.59
N ALA A 47 -36.68 31.31 29.21
CA ALA A 47 -36.54 31.13 30.65
C ALA A 47 -35.12 31.55 31.08
N PRO A 48 -34.93 31.99 32.34
CA PRO A 48 -34.00 33.06 32.68
C PRO A 48 -32.64 32.62 33.25
N VAL A 49 -31.75 33.61 33.20
CA VAL A 49 -30.44 33.84 33.81
C VAL A 49 -30.18 33.20 35.18
N THR A 50 -28.96 32.69 35.39
CA THR A 50 -28.20 32.87 36.65
C THR A 50 -26.69 32.75 36.38
N GLN A 51 -25.99 33.89 36.55
CA GLN A 51 -24.54 34.04 36.80
C GLN A 51 -24.29 34.01 38.34
N PRO A 52 -23.05 34.18 38.85
CA PRO A 52 -21.78 33.50 38.56
C PRO A 52 -21.05 33.04 39.87
N GLU A 53 -19.94 32.30 39.68
CA GLU A 53 -18.69 32.14 40.49
C GLU A 53 -18.65 32.40 42.02
N PRO A 54 -17.81 31.65 42.78
CA PRO A 54 -16.40 32.08 42.88
C PRO A 54 -15.35 30.96 43.04
N ALA A 55 -14.16 31.22 42.49
CA ALA A 55 -12.90 30.59 42.91
C ALA A 55 -12.55 30.89 44.39
N PRO A 56 -11.77 30.01 45.05
CA PRO A 56 -10.55 30.54 45.69
C PRO A 56 -9.31 29.61 45.71
N ALA A 57 -8.16 30.26 45.43
CA ALA A 57 -6.90 30.27 46.18
C ALA A 57 -6.08 28.98 46.50
N THR A 58 -4.94 28.87 45.81
CA THR A 58 -3.52 28.79 46.28
C THR A 58 -3.08 28.21 47.65
N LYS A 59 -1.96 27.44 47.55
CA LYS A 59 -0.85 27.07 48.51
C LYS A 59 -1.05 25.80 49.36
N PRO A 60 0.02 25.07 49.81
CA PRO A 60 1.46 25.38 49.81
C PRO A 60 2.42 24.28 49.28
N ALA A 61 3.69 24.64 49.12
CA ALA A 61 4.83 23.79 48.80
C ALA A 61 5.30 22.91 49.98
N PRO A 62 6.01 21.80 49.70
CA PRO A 62 7.07 21.31 50.57
C PRO A 62 8.45 21.22 49.86
N GLN A 63 9.45 21.84 50.47
CA GLN A 63 10.88 21.46 50.46
C GLN A 63 11.04 20.03 51.00
N ALA A 64 12.09 19.22 50.82
CA ALA A 64 13.34 19.18 50.06
C ALA A 64 13.93 17.78 50.34
N GLN A 65 14.72 17.20 49.42
CA GLN A 65 16.04 16.59 49.73
C GLN A 65 16.73 15.96 48.49
N THR A 66 17.95 16.46 48.25
CA THR A 66 19.19 15.78 47.79
C THR A 66 19.19 15.01 46.47
N GLN A 67 19.83 15.55 45.43
CA GLN A 67 21.27 15.55 45.10
C GLN A 67 21.68 14.38 44.19
N SER A 68 21.95 14.70 42.93
CA SER A 68 22.96 14.03 42.09
C SER A 68 23.44 15.03 41.04
N SER A 69 24.74 15.22 41.00
CA SER A 69 25.54 16.26 40.37
C SER A 69 25.60 16.19 38.84
N ILE A 70 25.50 17.34 38.17
CA ILE A 70 25.96 17.57 36.79
C ILE A 70 27.13 18.59 36.88
N PRO A 71 28.28 18.39 36.19
CA PRO A 71 29.43 19.28 36.31
C PRO A 71 29.15 20.67 35.75
N ALA A 72 29.56 21.68 36.51
CA ALA A 72 29.50 23.09 36.16
C ALA A 72 30.37 23.38 34.92
N SER A 73 29.76 24.05 33.94
CA SER A 73 30.48 24.74 32.86
C SER A 73 31.32 25.87 33.44
N GLU A 74 32.63 25.86 33.17
CA GLU A 74 33.53 26.97 33.46
C GLU A 74 33.04 28.29 32.82
N PRO A 75 33.15 29.43 33.50
CA PRO A 75 32.90 30.72 32.90
C PRO A 75 33.97 31.03 31.85
N ALA A 76 33.54 31.18 30.59
CA ALA A 76 34.41 31.54 29.48
C ALA A 76 35.24 32.79 29.82
N ASN A 77 36.56 32.66 29.73
CA ASN A 77 37.51 33.73 29.99
C ASN A 77 37.24 34.90 29.01
N PRO A 78 37.07 36.15 29.48
CA PRO A 78 36.70 37.29 28.62
C PRO A 78 37.70 37.60 27.50
N ILE A 79 38.95 37.10 27.61
CA ILE A 79 39.97 37.20 26.58
C ILE A 79 39.70 36.20 25.44
N SER A 80 39.27 34.98 25.77
CA SER A 80 38.95 33.94 24.77
C SER A 80 37.73 34.32 23.94
N THR A 81 36.71 34.92 24.58
CA THR A 81 35.53 35.44 23.86
C THR A 81 35.87 36.65 22.98
N ALA A 82 36.84 37.49 23.39
CA ALA A 82 37.34 38.60 22.58
C ALA A 82 38.13 38.10 21.35
N ILE A 83 38.99 37.10 21.52
CA ILE A 83 39.74 36.47 20.42
C ILE A 83 38.79 35.78 19.44
N ASP A 84 37.84 34.98 19.94
CA ASP A 84 36.81 34.34 19.12
C ASP A 84 36.00 35.38 18.31
N LYS A 85 35.66 36.51 18.93
CA LYS A 85 34.94 37.61 18.27
C LYS A 85 35.77 38.28 17.19
N GLN A 86 37.06 38.53 17.45
CA GLN A 86 37.98 39.10 16.46
C GLN A 86 38.23 38.14 15.29
N GLU A 87 38.39 36.84 15.55
CA GLU A 87 38.58 35.82 14.52
C GLU A 87 37.32 35.64 13.66
N THR A 88 36.14 35.69 14.28
CA THR A 88 34.84 35.67 13.58
C THR A 88 34.70 36.89 12.65
N GLN A 89 35.06 38.09 13.13
CA GLN A 89 35.04 39.31 12.32
C GLN A 89 36.03 39.29 11.15
N ALA A 90 37.24 38.76 11.37
CA ALA A 90 38.23 38.58 10.32
C ALA A 90 37.76 37.59 9.25
N ALA A 91 37.17 36.45 9.66
CA ALA A 91 36.62 35.45 8.74
C ALA A 91 35.43 35.99 7.93
N GLN A 92 34.56 36.80 8.54
CA GLN A 92 33.46 37.48 7.84
C GLN A 92 33.97 38.48 6.80
N THR A 93 35.02 39.24 7.13
CA THR A 93 35.62 40.21 6.20
C THR A 93 36.27 39.51 5.00
N ALA A 94 36.91 38.36 5.22
CA ALA A 94 37.52 37.57 4.15
C ALA A 94 36.49 36.88 3.23
N ALA A 95 35.29 36.58 3.74
CA ALA A 95 34.21 35.91 3.00
C ALA A 95 33.19 36.88 2.37
N LYS A 96 33.47 38.19 2.36
CA LYS A 96 32.52 39.23 1.92
C LYS A 96 31.97 39.01 0.50
N SER A 97 32.83 38.61 -0.45
CA SER A 97 32.41 38.32 -1.83
C SER A 97 31.57 37.04 -1.98
N LEU A 98 31.61 36.13 -0.99
CA LEU A 98 30.77 34.95 -0.93
C LEU A 98 29.37 35.31 -0.42
N PHE A 99 29.29 36.19 0.58
CA PHE A 99 28.02 36.64 1.16
C PHE A 99 27.20 37.53 0.24
N GLU A 100 27.85 38.18 -0.73
CA GLU A 100 27.17 38.94 -1.79
C GLU A 100 26.44 38.05 -2.82
N LYS A 101 26.70 36.73 -2.86
CA LYS A 101 25.97 35.82 -3.76
C LYS A 101 24.51 35.63 -3.31
N PRO A 102 23.53 35.64 -4.23
CA PRO A 102 22.13 35.40 -3.88
C PRO A 102 21.91 33.94 -3.44
N PRO A 103 20.93 33.68 -2.55
CA PRO A 103 20.44 32.33 -2.32
C PRO A 103 19.83 31.74 -3.59
N ILE A 104 19.88 30.41 -3.73
CA ILE A 104 19.40 29.67 -4.90
C ILE A 104 18.28 28.73 -4.47
N PHE A 105 17.09 28.90 -5.05
CA PHE A 105 16.03 27.90 -4.96
C PHE A 105 16.49 26.61 -5.64
N SER A 106 16.36 25.47 -4.96
CA SER A 106 16.76 24.16 -5.48
C SER A 106 15.69 23.13 -5.21
N TYR A 107 15.04 22.64 -6.27
CA TYR A 107 14.00 21.62 -6.17
C TYR A 107 14.05 20.65 -7.35
N GLY A 108 14.20 19.36 -7.08
CA GLY A 108 14.47 18.36 -8.10
C GLY A 108 15.75 18.69 -8.90
N SER A 109 15.62 18.83 -10.22
CA SER A 109 16.68 19.28 -11.12
C SER A 109 16.67 20.80 -11.38
N ALA A 110 15.67 21.54 -10.87
CA ALA A 110 15.54 22.97 -11.08
C ALA A 110 16.38 23.77 -10.07
N LYS A 111 17.06 24.80 -10.57
CA LYS A 111 17.81 25.78 -9.77
C LYS A 111 17.49 27.19 -10.28
N ASP A 112 17.19 28.10 -9.37
CA ASP A 112 16.88 29.49 -9.72
C ASP A 112 17.41 30.46 -8.67
N GLU A 113 17.92 31.61 -9.11
CA GLU A 113 18.48 32.63 -8.22
C GLU A 113 17.38 33.45 -7.57
N ILE A 114 17.46 33.60 -6.25
CA ILE A 114 16.49 34.38 -5.48
C ILE A 114 17.02 35.80 -5.37
N THR A 115 16.52 36.68 -6.25
CA THR A 115 16.97 38.07 -6.35
C THR A 115 16.29 39.00 -5.33
N ASP A 116 15.11 38.62 -4.83
CA ASP A 116 14.39 39.38 -3.82
C ASP A 116 14.80 38.96 -2.40
N GLY A 117 15.59 39.81 -1.74
CA GLY A 117 16.08 39.57 -0.38
C GLY A 117 15.00 39.70 0.71
N ALA A 118 13.87 40.35 0.42
CA ALA A 118 12.76 40.47 1.38
C ALA A 118 11.79 39.28 1.32
N MET A 119 11.90 38.45 0.28
CA MET A 119 10.97 37.35 0.05
C MET A 119 11.00 36.31 1.17
N THR A 120 9.79 35.95 1.63
CA THR A 120 9.56 34.87 2.58
C THR A 120 9.54 33.51 1.88
N PHE A 121 9.66 32.43 2.64
CA PHE A 121 9.58 31.07 2.08
C PHE A 121 8.18 30.77 1.53
N GLU A 122 7.12 31.35 2.11
CA GLU A 122 5.75 31.21 1.62
C GLU A 122 5.51 31.99 0.31
N GLU A 123 6.04 33.20 0.18
CA GLU A 123 5.96 33.95 -1.08
C GLU A 123 6.73 33.26 -2.20
N LEU A 124 7.93 32.73 -1.89
CA LEU A 124 8.69 31.91 -2.84
C LEU A 124 7.91 30.66 -3.26
N ARG A 125 7.20 30.02 -2.33
CA ARG A 125 6.32 28.87 -2.62
C ARG A 125 5.25 29.23 -3.64
N ILE A 126 4.56 30.35 -3.43
CA ILE A 126 3.48 30.82 -4.29
C ILE A 126 4.03 31.18 -5.67
N ALA A 127 5.15 31.91 -5.73
CA ALA A 127 5.80 32.26 -6.99
C ALA A 127 6.24 31.04 -7.81
N LYS A 128 6.62 29.94 -7.13
CA LYS A 128 7.03 28.69 -7.78
C LYS A 128 5.90 27.67 -7.96
N SER A 129 4.71 27.89 -7.40
CA SER A 129 3.63 26.91 -7.50
C SER A 129 3.00 26.80 -8.88
N ASP A 130 3.14 27.83 -9.72
CA ASP A 130 2.66 27.80 -11.10
C ASP A 130 3.49 26.83 -11.96
N ASP A 131 4.80 26.79 -11.75
CA ASP A 131 5.72 25.87 -12.44
C ASP A 131 5.80 24.48 -11.77
N PHE A 132 5.58 24.42 -10.45
CA PHE A 132 5.62 23.21 -9.63
C PHE A 132 4.30 23.04 -8.86
N PRO A 133 3.26 22.44 -9.49
CA PRO A 133 1.93 22.32 -8.89
C PRO A 133 1.92 21.62 -7.52
N GLU A 134 2.86 20.72 -7.27
CA GLU A 134 3.03 20.03 -5.99
C GLU A 134 3.43 20.96 -4.82
N LEU A 135 3.92 22.16 -5.11
CA LEU A 135 4.18 23.21 -4.12
C LEU A 135 2.94 24.06 -3.82
N GLY A 136 1.82 23.87 -4.54
CA GLY A 136 0.60 24.67 -4.41
C GLY A 136 -0.08 24.58 -3.03
N GLU A 137 0.10 23.48 -2.31
CA GLU A 137 -0.44 23.28 -0.96
C GLU A 137 0.59 23.63 0.13
N GLY A 138 0.59 24.88 0.61
CA GLY A 138 1.58 25.35 1.61
C GLY A 138 1.69 24.52 2.89
N LYS A 139 0.61 23.87 3.32
CA LYS A 139 0.62 22.97 4.50
C LYS A 139 1.46 21.70 4.29
N ARG A 140 1.75 21.33 3.05
CA ARG A 140 2.51 20.13 2.67
C ARG A 140 3.97 20.42 2.38
N VAL A 141 4.39 21.69 2.41
CA VAL A 141 5.74 22.12 2.07
C VAL A 141 6.49 22.52 3.33
N SER A 142 7.54 21.78 3.64
CA SER A 142 8.55 22.17 4.63
C SER A 142 9.77 22.76 3.93
N TRP A 143 10.52 23.62 4.61
CA TRP A 143 11.64 24.33 4.01
C TRP A 143 12.94 24.07 4.78
N SER A 144 14.03 23.96 4.04
CA SER A 144 15.38 23.92 4.60
C SER A 144 16.32 24.81 3.80
N VAL A 145 17.28 25.43 4.49
CA VAL A 145 18.36 26.19 3.88
C VAL A 145 19.66 25.45 4.13
N GLU A 146 20.33 25.05 3.05
CA GLU A 146 21.62 24.39 3.07
C GLU A 146 22.70 25.35 2.59
N TYR A 147 23.70 25.64 3.42
CA TYR A 147 24.82 26.47 3.03
C TYR A 147 26.14 25.83 3.49
N GLY A 148 26.91 25.34 2.52
CA GLY A 148 28.10 24.54 2.81
C GLY A 148 27.72 23.22 3.50
N LYS A 149 28.15 23.04 4.75
CA LYS A 149 27.81 21.88 5.59
C LYS A 149 26.70 22.17 6.61
N VAL A 150 26.19 23.38 6.66
CA VAL A 150 25.14 23.78 7.61
C VAL A 150 23.79 23.62 6.93
N THR A 151 22.88 22.89 7.57
CA THR A 151 21.49 22.77 7.16
C THR A 151 20.61 23.31 8.26
N LYS A 152 19.77 24.30 7.93
CA LYS A 152 18.80 24.88 8.86
C LYS A 152 17.37 24.58 8.39
N GLN A 153 16.56 24.02 9.28
CA GLN A 153 15.13 23.80 9.04
C GLN A 153 14.35 25.08 9.37
N ILE A 154 13.32 25.38 8.59
CA ILE A 154 12.50 26.58 8.77
C ILE A 154 11.19 26.19 9.46
N THR A 155 10.94 26.79 10.62
CA THR A 155 9.74 26.54 11.44
C THR A 155 8.60 27.50 11.13
N ASP A 156 8.90 28.72 10.69
CA ASP A 156 7.90 29.72 10.29
C ASP A 156 8.16 30.25 8.86
N PRO A 157 7.67 29.54 7.83
CA PRO A 157 7.85 29.93 6.44
C PRO A 157 7.17 31.26 6.05
N LYS A 158 6.21 31.74 6.86
CA LYS A 158 5.42 32.95 6.57
C LYS A 158 6.05 34.20 7.16
N GLY A 159 6.61 34.11 8.38
CA GLY A 159 7.22 35.25 9.07
C GLY A 159 8.72 35.37 8.85
N THR A 160 9.40 34.33 8.38
CA THR A 160 10.86 34.32 8.20
C THR A 160 11.25 34.66 6.77
N THR A 161 12.14 35.63 6.58
CA THR A 161 12.70 35.97 5.26
C THR A 161 13.91 35.10 4.93
N ILE A 162 14.09 34.80 3.65
CA ILE A 162 15.19 33.93 3.19
C ILE A 162 16.56 34.55 3.50
N GLN A 163 16.69 35.87 3.32
CA GLN A 163 17.90 36.62 3.62
C GLN A 163 18.26 36.57 5.11
N SER A 164 17.29 36.68 6.02
CA SER A 164 17.57 36.62 7.47
C SER A 164 18.20 35.29 7.88
N VAL A 165 17.72 34.18 7.31
CA VAL A 165 18.25 32.85 7.56
C VAL A 165 19.65 32.69 6.96
N LYS A 166 19.86 33.20 5.76
CA LYS A 166 21.18 33.20 5.12
C LYS A 166 22.20 33.96 5.97
N GLU A 167 21.89 35.18 6.38
CA GLU A 167 22.78 36.00 7.23
C GLU A 167 23.06 35.35 8.59
N GLU A 168 22.06 34.68 9.18
CA GLU A 168 22.24 33.93 10.43
C GLU A 168 23.22 32.76 10.26
N ILE A 169 23.10 32.00 9.17
CA ILE A 169 24.05 30.92 8.86
C ILE A 169 25.45 31.50 8.62
N GLU A 170 25.57 32.60 7.88
CA GLU A 170 26.85 33.28 7.60
C GLU A 170 27.55 33.78 8.87
N ARG A 171 26.79 34.17 9.89
CA ARG A 171 27.33 34.57 11.22
C ARG A 171 27.66 33.40 12.12
N SER A 172 27.23 32.18 11.79
CA SER A 172 27.42 31.03 12.66
C SER A 172 28.88 30.55 12.65
N LYS A 173 29.41 30.25 13.85
CA LYS A 173 30.77 29.69 14.00
C LYS A 173 30.90 28.36 13.24
N ALA A 174 29.84 27.55 13.24
CA ALA A 174 29.77 26.28 12.52
C ALA A 174 29.97 26.44 11.00
N PHE A 175 29.36 27.46 10.39
CA PHE A 175 29.56 27.76 8.97
C PHE A 175 30.97 28.25 8.69
N LEU A 176 31.48 29.21 9.47
CA LEU A 176 32.80 29.80 9.26
C LEU A 176 33.94 28.78 9.43
N ASP A 177 33.85 27.92 10.45
CA ASP A 177 34.81 26.83 10.66
C ASP A 177 34.68 25.75 9.57
N GLY A 178 33.45 25.49 9.13
CA GLY A 178 33.17 24.62 7.99
C GLY A 178 33.81 25.14 6.70
N LEU A 179 33.74 26.44 6.44
CA LEU A 179 34.32 27.11 5.27
C LEU A 179 35.85 27.08 5.29
N LYS A 180 36.48 27.27 6.47
CA LYS A 180 37.94 27.12 6.65
C LYS A 180 38.42 25.70 6.31
N LYS A 181 37.67 24.68 6.73
CA LYS A 181 38.02 23.26 6.53
C LYS A 181 37.56 22.67 5.19
N SER A 182 36.66 23.34 4.48
CA SER A 182 36.10 22.85 3.21
C SER A 182 37.10 22.95 2.05
N LYS A 183 37.04 21.99 1.11
CA LYS A 183 37.70 22.06 -0.20
C LYS A 183 37.01 23.03 -1.14
N ASP A 184 35.68 23.15 -1.01
CA ASP A 184 34.89 24.17 -1.71
C ASP A 184 34.90 25.46 -0.89
N LYS A 185 35.56 26.48 -1.41
CA LYS A 185 35.70 27.81 -0.79
C LYS A 185 34.58 28.77 -1.19
N SER A 186 33.66 28.36 -2.07
CA SER A 186 32.56 29.21 -2.52
C SER A 186 31.25 28.43 -2.66
N PRO A 187 30.72 27.83 -1.57
CA PRO A 187 29.48 27.08 -1.61
C PRO A 187 28.29 27.98 -1.99
N ASN A 188 27.25 27.40 -2.59
CA ASN A 188 25.99 28.09 -2.82
C ASN A 188 25.06 27.93 -1.60
N CYS A 189 24.28 28.97 -1.29
CA CYS A 189 23.21 28.89 -0.30
C CYS A 189 21.95 28.36 -1.00
N LEU A 190 21.54 27.12 -0.69
CA LEU A 190 20.44 26.43 -1.34
C LEU A 190 19.18 26.47 -0.48
N VAL A 191 18.09 26.99 -1.03
CA VAL A 191 16.76 26.99 -0.42
C VAL A 191 15.95 25.84 -1.00
N LYS A 192 15.70 24.82 -0.19
CA LYS A 192 15.08 23.55 -0.64
C LYS A 192 13.70 23.36 0.00
N PRO A 193 12.63 23.33 -0.80
CA PRO A 193 11.34 22.84 -0.33
C PRO A 193 11.35 21.31 -0.28
N ARG A 194 10.63 20.74 0.68
CA ARG A 194 10.36 19.31 0.79
C ARG A 194 8.87 19.12 0.96
N VAL A 195 8.26 18.47 -0.02
CA VAL A 195 6.85 18.09 0.01
C VAL A 195 6.71 16.84 0.87
N THR A 196 6.06 16.95 2.01
CA THR A 196 5.72 15.80 2.86
C THR A 196 4.30 15.34 2.50
N ALA A 197 4.15 14.06 2.17
CA ALA A 197 2.84 13.43 2.13
C ALA A 197 2.36 13.25 3.58
N GLN A 198 1.45 14.11 4.05
CA GLN A 198 0.64 13.75 5.20
C GLN A 198 -0.49 12.86 4.70
N SER A 199 -0.61 11.66 5.27
CA SER A 199 -1.91 11.03 5.36
C SER A 199 -2.83 12.04 6.03
N LYS A 200 -3.99 12.32 5.45
CA LYS A 200 -5.02 13.06 6.17
C LYS A 200 -5.32 12.22 7.40
N GLY A 201 -4.83 12.63 8.57
CA GLY A 201 -5.18 11.99 9.82
C GLY A 201 -6.70 11.98 9.98
N ILE A 202 -7.21 11.02 10.73
CA ILE A 202 -8.64 10.94 11.02
C ILE A 202 -9.06 12.27 11.65
N ALA A 203 -10.12 12.88 11.10
CA ALA A 203 -10.62 14.16 11.61
C ALA A 203 -10.98 14.03 13.11
N SER A 204 -10.78 15.07 13.91
CA SER A 204 -10.93 15.00 15.38
C SER A 204 -12.32 14.58 15.87
N TYR A 205 -13.35 14.76 15.04
CA TYR A 205 -14.74 14.36 15.30
C TYR A 205 -15.05 12.91 14.84
N LYS A 206 -14.10 12.26 14.16
CA LYS A 206 -14.18 10.86 13.74
C LYS A 206 -13.34 9.98 14.68
N GLY A 207 -13.73 8.71 14.81
CA GLY A 207 -12.93 7.69 15.49
C GLY A 207 -13.07 6.33 14.83
N VAL A 208 -12.05 5.49 15.02
CA VAL A 208 -12.06 4.07 14.67
C VAL A 208 -12.08 3.27 15.97
N PHE A 209 -12.98 2.31 16.07
CA PHE A 209 -13.22 1.52 17.29
C PHE A 209 -13.25 0.04 16.95
N THR A 210 -13.00 -0.81 17.95
CA THR A 210 -13.01 -2.27 17.76
C THR A 210 -14.33 -2.92 18.15
N SER A 211 -15.19 -2.20 18.87
CA SER A 211 -16.53 -2.66 19.24
C SER A 211 -17.58 -1.55 19.19
N LEU A 212 -18.86 -1.95 19.19
CA LEU A 212 -19.97 -1.00 19.23
C LEU A 212 -20.05 -0.27 20.57
N GLU A 213 -19.77 -0.96 21.67
CA GLU A 213 -19.78 -0.40 23.02
C GLU A 213 -18.73 0.71 23.17
N GLU A 214 -17.52 0.49 22.66
CA GLU A 214 -16.46 1.52 22.65
C GLU A 214 -16.88 2.74 21.82
N ALA A 215 -17.45 2.49 20.64
CA ALA A 215 -17.93 3.55 19.76
C ALA A 215 -19.04 4.37 20.43
N GLN A 216 -19.97 3.71 21.15
CA GLN A 216 -21.08 4.35 21.87
C GLN A 216 -20.61 5.12 23.11
N ALA A 217 -19.61 4.62 23.84
CA ALA A 217 -19.01 5.33 24.97
C ALA A 217 -18.19 6.56 24.56
N SER A 218 -17.77 6.65 23.29
CA SER A 218 -16.94 7.74 22.78
C SER A 218 -17.67 9.09 22.61
N ASP A 219 -16.91 10.18 22.66
CA ASP A 219 -17.36 11.54 22.34
C ASP A 219 -17.38 11.84 20.82
N LYS A 220 -16.97 10.89 19.97
CA LYS A 220 -16.92 11.09 18.51
C LYS A 220 -18.31 11.08 17.88
N ALA A 221 -18.54 12.04 16.99
CA ALA A 221 -19.79 12.17 16.25
C ALA A 221 -19.92 11.12 15.14
N ILE A 222 -18.79 10.66 14.59
CA ILE A 222 -18.73 9.61 13.56
C ILE A 222 -17.75 8.53 14.02
N CYS A 223 -18.23 7.29 14.08
CA CYS A 223 -17.45 6.15 14.55
C CYS A 223 -17.42 5.09 13.44
N LEU A 224 -16.23 4.56 13.14
CA LEU A 224 -16.01 3.48 12.18
C LEU A 224 -15.63 2.23 12.95
N LEU A 225 -16.29 1.11 12.69
CA LEU A 225 -16.02 -0.14 13.39
C LEU A 225 -16.18 -1.36 12.46
N PRO A 226 -15.30 -2.37 12.57
CA PRO A 226 -15.51 -3.66 11.92
C PRO A 226 -16.59 -4.47 12.65
N ALA A 227 -17.24 -5.37 11.93
CA ALA A 227 -18.25 -6.29 12.47
C ALA A 227 -17.97 -7.75 12.06
N GLU A 228 -18.67 -8.69 12.71
CA GLU A 228 -18.52 -10.14 12.50
C GLU A 228 -18.77 -10.56 11.04
N ASP A 229 -19.66 -9.86 10.33
CA ASP A 229 -19.98 -10.09 8.91
C ASP A 229 -18.85 -9.67 7.94
N GLY A 230 -17.69 -9.25 8.49
CA GLY A 230 -16.51 -8.82 7.74
C GLY A 230 -16.63 -7.42 7.15
N LYS A 231 -17.72 -6.69 7.45
CA LYS A 231 -17.93 -5.32 6.95
C LYS A 231 -17.50 -4.28 7.96
N VAL A 232 -17.33 -3.06 7.45
CA VAL A 232 -17.20 -1.86 8.29
C VAL A 232 -18.54 -1.16 8.36
N TYR A 233 -18.90 -0.71 9.57
CA TYR A 233 -20.07 0.11 9.84
C TYR A 233 -19.66 1.53 10.23
N GLU A 234 -20.48 2.50 9.83
CA GLU A 234 -20.38 3.89 10.26
C GLU A 234 -21.54 4.18 11.22
N LEU A 235 -21.22 4.50 12.47
CA LEU A 235 -22.14 4.98 13.49
C LEU A 235 -22.07 6.51 13.54
N ARG A 236 -23.21 7.18 13.44
CA ARG A 236 -23.34 8.64 13.58
C ARG A 236 -24.18 8.99 14.78
N LYS A 237 -23.65 9.84 15.64
CA LYS A 237 -24.35 10.38 16.81
C LYS A 237 -24.86 11.78 16.49
N THR A 238 -26.15 11.98 16.69
CA THR A 238 -26.83 13.25 16.46
C THR A 238 -27.82 13.52 17.59
N GLU A 239 -28.37 14.72 17.67
CA GLU A 239 -29.45 15.04 18.62
C GLU A 239 -30.72 14.20 18.38
N LEU A 240 -30.92 13.66 17.17
CA LEU A 240 -32.03 12.77 16.83
C LEU A 240 -31.83 11.33 17.31
N GLY A 241 -30.61 10.97 17.71
CA GLY A 241 -30.22 9.62 18.07
C GLY A 241 -29.03 9.10 17.27
N GLU A 242 -28.86 7.79 17.31
CA GLU A 242 -27.75 7.06 16.70
C GLU A 242 -28.19 6.37 15.40
N PHE A 243 -27.42 6.58 14.33
CA PHE A 243 -27.62 5.92 13.04
C PHE A 243 -26.43 5.01 12.76
N ILE A 244 -26.68 3.73 12.47
CA ILE A 244 -25.64 2.78 12.09
C ILE A 244 -25.97 2.13 10.75
N ALA A 245 -24.99 2.08 9.85
CA ALA A 245 -25.15 1.49 8.54
C ALA A 245 -23.80 0.94 8.02
N PRO A 246 -23.81 -0.10 7.17
CA PRO A 246 -22.60 -0.56 6.51
C PRO A 246 -22.03 0.57 5.63
N LYS A 247 -20.70 0.63 5.54
CA LYS A 247 -19.99 1.70 4.84
C LYS A 247 -18.90 1.15 3.93
N ASP A 248 -19.02 1.49 2.65
CA ASP A 248 -17.99 1.21 1.65
C ASP A 248 -17.01 2.38 1.49
N ASN A 249 -15.83 2.09 0.94
CA ASN A 249 -14.81 3.09 0.56
C ASN A 249 -14.41 4.02 1.72
N VAL A 250 -14.17 3.43 2.89
CA VAL A 250 -13.73 4.16 4.08
C VAL A 250 -12.30 4.65 3.89
N VAL A 251 -12.16 5.90 3.44
CA VAL A 251 -10.87 6.56 3.15
C VAL A 251 -9.94 6.70 4.36
N ASP A 252 -10.50 6.54 5.55
CA ASP A 252 -9.78 6.56 6.82
C ASP A 252 -8.98 5.25 7.04
N PHE A 253 -9.24 4.19 6.27
CA PHE A 253 -8.47 2.94 6.26
C PHE A 253 -7.52 2.84 5.07
N GLN A 254 -6.44 2.08 5.26
CA GLN A 254 -5.52 1.76 4.19
C GLN A 254 -6.20 0.85 3.15
N THR A 255 -5.98 1.13 1.87
CA THR A 255 -6.31 0.18 0.81
C THR A 255 -5.39 -1.04 0.90
N ILE A 256 -5.97 -2.20 1.21
CA ILE A 256 -5.28 -3.49 1.26
C ILE A 256 -5.69 -4.29 0.02
N ARG A 257 -4.71 -4.82 -0.71
CA ARG A 257 -4.94 -5.75 -1.82
C ARG A 257 -4.79 -7.18 -1.29
N ALA A 258 -5.83 -8.00 -1.45
CA ALA A 258 -5.71 -9.43 -1.23
C ALA A 258 -4.71 -10.03 -2.21
N GLY A 259 -3.86 -10.93 -1.73
CA GLY A 259 -2.87 -11.59 -2.56
C GLY A 259 -1.81 -12.32 -1.75
N PHE A 260 -0.88 -12.91 -2.48
CA PHE A 260 0.26 -13.64 -1.94
C PHE A 260 1.54 -12.86 -2.25
N THR A 261 2.39 -12.70 -1.23
CA THR A 261 3.76 -12.18 -1.41
C THR A 261 4.72 -13.34 -1.17
N PRO A 262 5.39 -13.85 -2.21
CA PRO A 262 6.27 -15.00 -2.06
C PRO A 262 7.47 -14.67 -1.16
N ALA A 263 7.70 -15.51 -0.16
CA ALA A 263 8.92 -15.51 0.64
C ALA A 263 10.00 -16.45 0.07
N LEU A 264 9.61 -17.34 -0.83
CA LEU A 264 10.45 -18.32 -1.52
C LEU A 264 10.66 -17.90 -2.98
N PRO A 265 11.70 -18.40 -3.67
CA PRO A 265 11.87 -18.17 -5.10
C PRO A 265 10.68 -18.70 -5.92
N LEU A 266 10.59 -18.28 -7.18
CA LEU A 266 9.61 -18.84 -8.11
C LEU A 266 9.95 -20.32 -8.38
N ILE A 267 8.91 -21.13 -8.57
CA ILE A 267 9.04 -22.52 -8.98
C ILE A 267 9.72 -22.57 -10.36
N PRO A 268 10.84 -23.29 -10.51
CA PRO A 268 11.60 -23.32 -11.74
C PRO A 268 10.80 -23.81 -12.94
N GLN A 269 10.97 -23.15 -14.08
CA GLN A 269 10.30 -23.54 -15.33
C GLN A 269 10.52 -25.04 -15.69
N PRO A 270 11.74 -25.63 -15.55
CA PRO A 270 11.95 -27.05 -15.83
C PRO A 270 11.19 -27.98 -14.88
N LEU A 271 10.91 -27.56 -13.65
CA LEU A 271 10.10 -28.33 -12.70
C LEU A 271 8.64 -28.37 -13.16
N LEU A 272 8.07 -27.21 -13.49
CA LEU A 272 6.70 -27.13 -14.03
C LEU A 272 6.54 -27.95 -15.33
N GLN A 273 7.54 -27.93 -16.22
CA GLN A 273 7.53 -28.75 -17.44
C GLN A 273 7.46 -30.26 -17.14
N ARG A 274 8.18 -30.73 -16.10
CA ARG A 274 8.11 -32.13 -15.66
C ARG A 274 6.72 -32.48 -15.13
N VAL A 275 6.09 -31.60 -14.35
CA VAL A 275 4.72 -31.78 -13.86
C VAL A 275 3.71 -31.84 -15.01
N ILE A 276 3.79 -30.91 -15.97
CA ILE A 276 2.95 -30.94 -17.18
C ILE A 276 3.13 -32.24 -17.96
N SER A 277 4.38 -32.69 -18.13
CA SER A 277 4.68 -33.93 -18.84
C SER A 277 4.09 -35.15 -18.11
N PHE A 278 4.20 -35.18 -16.77
CA PHE A 278 3.60 -36.21 -15.95
C PHE A 278 2.08 -36.27 -16.13
N PHE A 279 1.38 -35.13 -16.09
CA PHE A 279 -0.07 -35.10 -16.31
C PHE A 279 -0.48 -35.52 -17.71
N ARG A 280 0.27 -35.13 -18.75
CA ARG A 280 0.01 -35.57 -20.13
C ARG A 280 0.13 -37.09 -20.30
N CYS A 281 0.92 -37.80 -19.49
CA CYS A 281 0.99 -39.26 -19.54
C CYS A 281 -0.34 -39.94 -19.16
N TYR A 282 -1.24 -39.26 -18.47
CA TYR A 282 -2.58 -39.75 -18.11
C TYR A 282 -3.66 -39.32 -19.10
N MET A 283 -3.26 -38.81 -20.27
CA MET A 283 -4.14 -38.46 -21.37
C MET A 283 -3.91 -39.40 -22.54
N SER A 284 -4.99 -39.95 -23.07
CA SER A 284 -4.99 -40.76 -24.28
C SER A 284 -6.31 -40.57 -25.02
N GLU A 285 -6.39 -41.02 -26.27
CA GLU A 285 -7.66 -41.02 -27.02
C GLU A 285 -8.74 -41.87 -26.36
N ALA A 286 -8.35 -42.89 -25.59
CA ALA A 286 -9.28 -43.84 -24.97
C ALA A 286 -9.79 -43.38 -23.60
N ALA A 287 -8.95 -42.68 -22.83
CA ALA A 287 -9.28 -42.22 -21.49
C ALA A 287 -8.37 -41.06 -21.05
N GLU A 288 -8.94 -40.22 -20.20
CA GLU A 288 -8.28 -39.08 -19.57
C GLU A 288 -8.53 -39.16 -18.07
N PHE A 289 -7.47 -38.95 -17.29
CA PHE A 289 -7.55 -38.95 -15.83
C PHE A 289 -6.97 -37.66 -15.26
N GLU A 290 -7.51 -37.23 -14.14
CA GLU A 290 -6.86 -36.21 -13.32
C GLU A 290 -5.72 -36.82 -12.50
N ALA A 291 -4.78 -36.01 -12.06
CA ALA A 291 -3.76 -36.41 -11.10
C ALA A 291 -3.35 -35.21 -10.24
N LEU A 292 -2.85 -35.49 -9.05
CA LEU A 292 -2.40 -34.53 -8.03
C LEU A 292 -0.90 -34.65 -7.82
N VAL A 293 -0.25 -33.51 -7.64
CA VAL A 293 1.15 -33.37 -7.27
C VAL A 293 1.28 -32.34 -6.15
N HIS A 294 2.13 -32.61 -5.18
CA HIS A 294 2.54 -31.64 -4.17
C HIS A 294 3.90 -31.05 -4.53
N ILE A 295 4.01 -29.74 -4.40
CA ILE A 295 5.29 -29.02 -4.42
C ILE A 295 5.68 -28.74 -2.98
N LEU A 296 6.84 -29.26 -2.61
CA LEU A 296 7.45 -29.08 -1.29
C LEU A 296 8.67 -28.18 -1.43
N TRP A 297 8.94 -27.36 -0.42
CA TRP A 297 10.21 -26.66 -0.29
C TRP A 297 11.10 -27.39 0.72
N ASP A 298 12.26 -27.86 0.28
CA ASP A 298 13.28 -28.45 1.16
C ASP A 298 14.11 -27.32 1.78
N LYS A 299 13.97 -27.13 3.10
CA LYS A 299 14.69 -26.07 3.83
C LYS A 299 16.20 -26.30 3.91
N GLU A 300 16.67 -27.54 3.77
CA GLU A 300 18.11 -27.84 3.85
C GLU A 300 18.79 -27.62 2.50
N LEU A 301 18.12 -28.03 1.41
CA LEU A 301 18.65 -27.86 0.05
C LEU A 301 18.32 -26.50 -0.57
N GLU A 302 17.39 -25.76 0.04
CA GLU A 302 16.82 -24.52 -0.49
C GLU A 302 16.33 -24.70 -1.94
N ASP A 303 15.58 -25.79 -2.18
CA ASP A 303 15.07 -26.14 -3.50
C ASP A 303 13.65 -26.74 -3.44
N PHE A 304 12.94 -26.66 -4.56
CA PHE A 304 11.62 -27.26 -4.72
C PHE A 304 11.71 -28.75 -5.08
N VAL A 305 11.00 -29.56 -4.32
CA VAL A 305 10.86 -31.00 -4.51
C VAL A 305 9.43 -31.34 -4.89
N VAL A 306 9.29 -32.24 -5.85
CA VAL A 306 8.00 -32.76 -6.30
C VAL A 306 7.69 -34.05 -5.56
N HIS A 307 6.53 -34.12 -4.92
CA HIS A 307 5.98 -35.35 -4.35
C HIS A 307 4.67 -35.71 -5.04
N VAL A 308 4.52 -36.98 -5.43
CA VAL A 308 3.28 -37.50 -6.03
C VAL A 308 2.67 -38.47 -5.02
N PRO A 309 1.59 -38.09 -4.31
CA PRO A 309 0.99 -38.97 -3.33
C PRO A 309 0.40 -40.22 -4.00
N HIS A 310 0.31 -41.30 -3.25
CA HIS A 310 -0.44 -42.47 -3.69
C HIS A 310 -1.90 -42.07 -3.90
N GLN A 311 -2.42 -42.28 -5.10
CA GLN A 311 -3.74 -41.78 -5.47
C GLN A 311 -4.48 -42.72 -6.41
N LYS A 312 -5.81 -42.72 -6.28
CA LYS A 312 -6.73 -43.33 -7.24
C LYS A 312 -7.42 -42.21 -8.00
N VAL A 313 -7.45 -42.34 -9.32
CA VAL A 313 -7.85 -41.25 -10.20
C VAL A 313 -8.98 -41.66 -11.13
N SER A 314 -9.81 -40.68 -11.46
CA SER A 314 -10.85 -40.74 -12.49
C SER A 314 -10.77 -39.49 -13.35
N LYS A 315 -11.71 -39.32 -14.28
CA LYS A 315 -11.73 -38.14 -15.17
C LYS A 315 -11.98 -36.80 -14.45
N ALA A 316 -12.61 -36.82 -13.28
CA ALA A 316 -13.06 -35.61 -12.58
C ALA A 316 -12.97 -35.73 -11.05
N HIS A 317 -12.14 -36.65 -10.55
CA HIS A 317 -11.96 -36.86 -9.13
C HIS A 317 -10.66 -37.59 -8.83
N ILE A 318 -9.98 -37.17 -7.77
CA ILE A 318 -8.76 -37.75 -7.22
C ILE A 318 -9.02 -38.14 -5.76
N SER A 319 -8.65 -39.36 -5.40
CA SER A 319 -8.62 -39.83 -4.02
C SER A 319 -7.18 -40.16 -3.63
N ALA A 320 -6.53 -39.21 -2.93
CA ALA A 320 -5.15 -39.33 -2.47
C ALA A 320 -5.07 -39.90 -1.05
N ASP A 321 -4.15 -40.85 -0.83
CA ASP A 321 -3.82 -41.40 0.48
C ASP A 321 -2.60 -40.66 1.05
N LEU A 322 -2.87 -39.63 1.86
CA LEU A 322 -1.86 -38.78 2.48
C LEU A 322 -1.24 -39.40 3.75
N SER A 323 -1.77 -40.54 4.23
CA SER A 323 -1.29 -41.17 5.46
C SER A 323 0.10 -41.79 5.33
N ARG A 324 0.57 -41.96 4.09
CA ARG A 324 1.85 -42.59 3.75
C ARG A 324 2.98 -41.58 3.52
N ASP A 325 2.67 -40.29 3.63
CA ASP A 325 3.59 -39.23 3.30
C ASP A 325 4.52 -38.94 4.49
N GLU A 326 5.78 -39.35 4.39
CA GLU A 326 6.81 -39.11 5.41
C GLU A 326 7.61 -37.84 5.07
N PHE A 327 6.98 -36.66 5.17
CA PHE A 327 7.65 -35.37 5.02
C PHE A 327 7.62 -34.60 6.34
N PRO A 328 8.68 -34.65 7.16
CA PRO A 328 8.71 -33.91 8.42
C PRO A 328 8.67 -32.40 8.16
N GLU A 329 7.75 -31.72 8.83
CA GLU A 329 7.56 -30.26 8.72
C GLU A 329 8.82 -29.49 9.13
N GLU A 330 9.71 -30.10 9.92
CA GLU A 330 11.02 -29.55 10.29
C GLU A 330 11.95 -29.36 9.09
N ARG A 331 11.77 -30.14 8.01
CA ARG A 331 12.57 -30.03 6.78
C ARG A 331 11.75 -29.53 5.58
N TYR A 332 10.54 -30.02 5.40
CA TYR A 332 9.74 -29.73 4.21
C TYR A 332 8.59 -28.78 4.52
N LEU A 333 8.42 -27.75 3.69
CA LEU A 333 7.23 -26.92 3.71
C LEU A 333 6.32 -27.33 2.56
N HIS A 334 5.07 -27.69 2.85
CA HIS A 334 4.08 -27.97 1.82
C HIS A 334 3.64 -26.67 1.16
N TYR A 335 4.23 -26.37 0.00
CA TYR A 335 4.14 -25.06 -0.63
C TYR A 335 2.91 -24.91 -1.51
N MET A 336 2.65 -25.90 -2.36
CA MET A 336 1.57 -25.84 -3.34
C MET A 336 1.03 -27.22 -3.68
N ASP A 337 -0.28 -27.31 -3.91
CA ASP A 337 -0.92 -28.44 -4.55
C ASP A 337 -1.20 -28.10 -6.03
N ILE A 338 -0.93 -29.05 -6.93
CA ILE A 338 -1.20 -28.91 -8.35
C ILE A 338 -2.01 -30.13 -8.81
N HIS A 339 -3.20 -29.91 -9.36
CA HIS A 339 -3.95 -30.97 -10.03
C HIS A 339 -4.25 -30.64 -11.48
N SER A 340 -4.52 -31.69 -12.26
CA SER A 340 -4.81 -31.57 -13.68
C SER A 340 -6.29 -31.72 -13.99
N HIS A 341 -6.81 -30.90 -14.88
CA HIS A 341 -8.15 -31.02 -15.48
C HIS A 341 -8.10 -31.60 -16.90
N ASN A 342 -7.07 -32.40 -17.23
CA ASN A 342 -6.92 -33.06 -18.54
C ASN A 342 -7.19 -32.11 -19.74
N SER A 343 -8.17 -32.39 -20.59
CA SER A 343 -8.57 -31.56 -21.75
C SER A 343 -9.60 -30.47 -21.40
N MET A 344 -10.07 -30.44 -20.15
CA MET A 344 -10.98 -29.40 -19.63
C MET A 344 -10.22 -28.12 -19.29
N ALA A 345 -10.96 -27.02 -19.10
CA ALA A 345 -10.37 -25.73 -18.74
C ALA A 345 -9.76 -25.75 -17.33
N ALA A 346 -8.72 -24.94 -17.12
CA ALA A 346 -8.09 -24.77 -15.81
C ALA A 346 -8.98 -23.88 -14.92
N LYS A 347 -9.95 -24.46 -14.22
CA LYS A 347 -10.88 -23.72 -13.37
C LYS A 347 -11.15 -24.49 -12.10
N PHE A 348 -11.09 -23.81 -10.96
CA PHE A 348 -11.48 -24.39 -9.68
C PHE A 348 -12.99 -24.62 -9.61
N SER A 349 -13.36 -25.71 -8.97
CA SER A 349 -14.73 -26.18 -8.75
C SER A 349 -15.10 -26.11 -7.26
N PRO A 350 -16.40 -26.22 -6.92
CA PRO A 350 -16.84 -26.30 -5.53
C PRO A 350 -16.34 -27.54 -4.77
N VAL A 351 -15.87 -28.58 -5.47
CA VAL A 351 -15.23 -29.74 -4.84
C VAL A 351 -13.81 -29.37 -4.42
N ASP A 352 -13.08 -28.68 -5.30
CA ASP A 352 -11.76 -28.15 -4.97
C ASP A 352 -11.84 -27.20 -3.76
N ASP A 353 -12.87 -26.36 -3.66
CA ASP A 353 -13.09 -25.50 -2.49
C ASP A 353 -13.26 -26.26 -1.16
N GLN A 354 -13.73 -27.51 -1.20
CA GLN A 354 -13.90 -28.34 -0.01
C GLN A 354 -12.62 -29.07 0.36
N ASP A 355 -11.82 -29.47 -0.64
CA ASP A 355 -10.58 -30.22 -0.45
C ASP A 355 -9.40 -29.29 -0.13
N GLU A 356 -9.36 -28.08 -0.71
CA GLU A 356 -8.23 -27.14 -0.70
C GLU A 356 -8.28 -26.09 0.43
N ARG A 357 -8.65 -26.52 1.64
CA ARG A 357 -8.94 -25.58 2.75
C ARG A 357 -7.70 -25.06 3.49
N ALA A 358 -6.58 -25.77 3.41
CA ALA A 358 -5.36 -25.38 4.12
C ALA A 358 -4.80 -24.07 3.55
N THR A 359 -4.19 -23.23 4.39
CA THR A 359 -3.54 -21.99 3.95
C THR A 359 -2.29 -22.32 3.14
N ARG A 360 -2.43 -22.30 1.81
CA ARG A 360 -1.36 -22.59 0.83
C ARG A 360 -1.79 -22.15 -0.56
N LEU A 361 -0.92 -22.40 -1.53
CA LEU A 361 -1.19 -22.18 -2.93
C LEU A 361 -1.78 -23.45 -3.58
N TYR A 362 -2.62 -23.24 -4.58
CA TYR A 362 -3.24 -24.30 -5.37
C TYR A 362 -3.19 -23.91 -6.84
N THR A 363 -2.95 -24.89 -7.71
CA THR A 363 -2.90 -24.68 -9.17
C THR A 363 -3.69 -25.75 -9.88
N VAL A 364 -4.53 -25.32 -10.83
CA VAL A 364 -5.13 -26.23 -11.82
C VAL A 364 -4.37 -26.10 -13.14
N LEU A 365 -3.97 -27.23 -13.70
CA LEU A 365 -3.47 -27.34 -15.07
C LEU A 365 -4.56 -27.93 -15.97
N GLY A 366 -5.05 -27.16 -16.93
CA GLY A 366 -6.09 -27.57 -17.88
C GLY A 366 -5.59 -27.48 -19.33
N ARG A 367 -6.43 -27.93 -20.28
CA ARG A 367 -6.13 -27.94 -21.72
C ARG A 367 -4.76 -28.55 -22.04
N LEU A 368 -4.43 -29.65 -21.37
CA LEU A 368 -3.14 -30.32 -21.49
C LEU A 368 -2.93 -30.96 -22.88
N ASP A 369 -4.01 -31.10 -23.66
CA ASP A 369 -4.04 -31.46 -25.08
C ASP A 369 -3.53 -30.35 -26.02
N GLN A 370 -3.48 -29.10 -25.56
CA GLN A 370 -2.95 -27.98 -26.32
C GLN A 370 -1.42 -27.85 -26.18
N PHE A 371 -0.81 -27.08 -27.07
CA PHE A 371 0.65 -26.84 -27.05
C PHE A 371 1.10 -26.24 -25.71
N PHE A 372 0.43 -25.15 -25.29
CA PHE A 372 0.56 -24.58 -23.95
C PHE A 372 -0.70 -24.91 -23.13
N PRO A 373 -0.57 -25.49 -21.93
CA PRO A 373 -1.71 -25.69 -21.06
C PRO A 373 -2.22 -24.37 -20.50
N GLU A 374 -3.48 -24.37 -20.07
CA GLU A 374 -4.03 -23.32 -19.21
C GLU A 374 -3.51 -23.55 -17.77
N ILE A 375 -3.11 -22.45 -17.11
CA ILE A 375 -2.62 -22.46 -15.73
C ILE A 375 -3.43 -21.46 -14.94
N THR A 376 -4.12 -21.92 -13.91
CA THR A 376 -4.86 -21.05 -12.99
C THR A 376 -4.36 -21.28 -11.58
N VAL A 377 -3.95 -20.21 -10.91
CA VAL A 377 -3.36 -20.26 -9.57
C VAL A 377 -4.28 -19.53 -8.59
N ARG A 378 -4.46 -20.10 -7.41
CA ARG A 378 -5.10 -19.43 -6.28
C ARG A 378 -4.34 -19.66 -4.99
N MET A 379 -4.67 -18.87 -3.98
CA MET A 379 -4.36 -19.18 -2.58
C MET A 379 -5.64 -19.45 -1.82
N SER A 380 -5.54 -20.28 -0.78
CA SER A 380 -6.47 -20.26 0.34
C SER A 380 -5.82 -19.53 1.51
N CYS A 381 -6.58 -18.64 2.15
CA CYS A 381 -6.18 -17.96 3.37
C CYS A 381 -7.34 -18.03 4.36
N GLY A 382 -7.26 -18.94 5.33
CA GLY A 382 -8.32 -19.13 6.32
C GLY A 382 -9.68 -19.51 5.72
N GLY A 383 -9.68 -20.27 4.61
CA GLY A 383 -10.91 -20.67 3.90
C GLY A 383 -11.46 -19.62 2.92
N THR A 384 -10.76 -18.51 2.70
CA THR A 384 -11.06 -17.57 1.62
C THR A 384 -10.09 -17.77 0.45
N TYR A 385 -10.64 -17.84 -0.76
CA TYR A 385 -9.86 -18.07 -1.98
C TYR A 385 -9.58 -16.77 -2.73
N CYS A 386 -8.37 -16.63 -3.28
CA CYS A 386 -8.02 -15.54 -4.17
C CYS A 386 -7.23 -16.07 -5.36
N GLU A 387 -7.78 -15.90 -6.57
CA GLU A 387 -7.06 -16.15 -7.81
C GLU A 387 -5.93 -15.14 -7.99
N MET A 388 -4.84 -15.57 -8.61
CA MET A 388 -3.64 -14.77 -8.78
C MET A 388 -2.93 -15.05 -10.10
N ASP A 389 -2.08 -14.11 -10.52
CA ASP A 389 -1.24 -14.26 -11.70
C ASP A 389 -0.24 -15.41 -11.49
N PRO A 390 -0.20 -16.43 -12.38
CA PRO A 390 0.77 -17.53 -12.30
C PRO A 390 2.23 -17.07 -12.24
N ALA A 391 2.56 -15.90 -12.80
CA ALA A 391 3.92 -15.33 -12.76
C ALA A 391 4.37 -14.92 -11.35
N LEU A 392 3.48 -14.90 -10.36
CA LEU A 392 3.85 -14.72 -8.95
C LEU A 392 4.44 -15.97 -8.32
N VAL A 393 4.25 -17.14 -8.94
CA VAL A 393 4.64 -18.43 -8.37
C VAL A 393 5.57 -19.21 -9.29
N PHE A 394 5.36 -19.17 -10.60
CA PHE A 394 6.17 -19.91 -11.57
C PHE A 394 7.13 -18.97 -12.32
N GLU A 395 8.32 -19.46 -12.64
CA GLU A 395 9.19 -18.78 -13.58
C GLU A 395 8.53 -18.68 -14.97
N GLY A 396 8.59 -17.49 -15.55
CA GLY A 396 8.02 -17.20 -16.87
C GLY A 396 8.78 -17.87 -18.02
N LEU A 397 8.18 -17.87 -19.21
CA LEU A 397 8.83 -18.32 -20.42
C LEU A 397 9.82 -17.27 -20.93
N GLY A 398 11.11 -17.48 -20.66
CA GLY A 398 12.22 -16.84 -21.34
C GLY A 398 12.30 -15.31 -21.20
N ASP A 399 13.25 -14.82 -20.41
CA ASP A 399 13.53 -13.38 -20.29
C ASP A 399 14.86 -12.96 -20.94
N ILE A 400 15.58 -13.93 -21.49
CA ILE A 400 16.97 -13.80 -21.92
C ILE A 400 17.04 -14.04 -23.43
N PHE A 401 17.71 -13.13 -24.12
CA PHE A 401 17.99 -13.23 -25.55
C PHE A 401 19.29 -12.48 -25.91
N PRO A 402 19.93 -12.80 -27.06
CA PRO A 402 21.12 -12.09 -27.50
C PRO A 402 20.88 -10.59 -27.67
N ARG A 403 21.76 -9.76 -27.10
CA ARG A 403 21.65 -8.30 -27.15
C ARG A 403 21.55 -7.76 -28.58
N GLU A 404 22.33 -8.33 -29.50
CA GLU A 404 22.37 -7.95 -30.92
C GLU A 404 20.98 -7.99 -31.59
N TRP A 405 20.07 -8.88 -31.14
CA TRP A 405 18.70 -8.93 -31.67
C TRP A 405 17.94 -7.64 -31.37
N ARG A 406 18.17 -7.03 -30.20
CA ARG A 406 17.58 -5.73 -29.85
C ARG A 406 18.15 -4.60 -30.69
N ASP A 407 19.47 -4.60 -30.86
CA ASP A 407 20.17 -3.53 -31.57
C ASP A 407 19.75 -3.48 -33.06
N ASN A 408 19.29 -4.60 -33.61
CA ASN A 408 18.73 -4.70 -34.95
C ASN A 408 17.28 -4.19 -35.06
N VAL A 409 16.58 -3.89 -33.95
CA VAL A 409 15.19 -3.42 -33.96
C VAL A 409 15.15 -1.90 -33.76
N LYS A 410 14.68 -1.19 -34.80
CA LYS A 410 14.41 0.25 -34.72
C LYS A 410 12.94 0.48 -34.40
N ILE A 411 12.65 0.97 -33.20
CA ILE A 411 11.30 1.36 -32.80
C ILE A 411 11.09 2.81 -33.26
N GLY A 412 10.06 3.05 -34.09
CA GLY A 412 9.69 4.41 -34.50
C GLY A 412 9.28 5.29 -33.32
N GLU A 413 9.41 6.61 -33.46
CA GLU A 413 9.00 7.57 -32.43
C GLU A 413 7.47 7.61 -32.28
N THR A 414 6.93 6.71 -31.45
CA THR A 414 5.57 6.84 -30.93
C THR A 414 5.59 7.12 -29.44
N ARG A 415 4.63 7.96 -29.03
CA ARG A 415 4.42 8.54 -27.69
C ARG A 415 4.44 7.53 -26.52
N GLY A 416 4.30 6.23 -26.80
CA GLY A 416 4.28 5.14 -25.81
C GLY A 416 5.61 4.86 -25.09
N ARG A 417 6.72 5.47 -25.54
CA ARG A 417 8.05 5.22 -24.94
C ARG A 417 8.23 5.77 -23.52
N LYS A 418 7.47 6.79 -23.11
CA LYS A 418 7.62 7.35 -21.75
C LYS A 418 7.03 6.46 -20.66
N GLU A 419 6.14 5.53 -21.00
CA GLU A 419 5.41 4.70 -20.02
C GLU A 419 5.88 3.24 -19.97
N ALA A 420 6.44 2.71 -21.07
CA ALA A 420 6.93 1.34 -21.11
C ALA A 420 8.31 1.23 -20.41
N LYS A 421 8.31 0.99 -19.09
CA LYS A 421 9.44 0.32 -18.43
C LYS A 421 9.58 -1.08 -19.02
N ILE A 422 10.28 -1.21 -20.13
CA ILE A 422 10.62 -2.50 -20.74
C ILE A 422 11.46 -3.28 -19.72
N ARG A 423 10.81 -4.21 -19.01
CA ARG A 423 11.44 -5.17 -18.08
C ARG A 423 12.08 -6.28 -18.92
N LEU A 424 13.34 -6.13 -19.32
CA LEU A 424 14.07 -7.22 -19.98
C LEU A 424 15.49 -7.30 -19.40
N ARG A 425 15.93 -8.52 -19.05
CA ARG A 425 17.29 -8.79 -18.57
C ARG A 425 18.13 -9.23 -19.76
N GLU A 426 19.21 -8.51 -20.03
CA GLU A 426 20.14 -8.84 -21.11
C GLU A 426 21.23 -9.79 -20.61
N VAL A 427 21.66 -10.74 -21.44
CA VAL A 427 22.94 -11.42 -21.22
C VAL A 427 24.05 -10.61 -21.87
N TRP A 428 25.13 -10.40 -21.12
CA TRP A 428 26.36 -9.84 -21.66
C TRP A 428 27.28 -11.00 -22.06
N GLU A 429 27.75 -10.90 -23.31
CA GLU A 429 28.82 -11.63 -24.00
C GLU A 429 28.42 -12.76 -24.97
N PRO A 430 29.04 -12.77 -26.17
CA PRO A 430 28.73 -13.71 -27.24
C PRO A 430 29.67 -14.92 -27.18
N GLU A 431 29.16 -16.09 -26.79
CA GLU A 431 29.80 -17.33 -27.20
C GLU A 431 29.37 -17.66 -28.63
N LYS A 432 30.23 -17.26 -29.57
CA LYS A 432 30.39 -17.78 -30.94
C LYS A 432 29.19 -18.57 -31.49
N PHE A 433 28.13 -17.85 -31.85
CA PHE A 433 27.04 -18.43 -32.63
C PHE A 433 27.42 -18.41 -34.12
N TRP A 434 28.29 -19.33 -34.53
CA TRP A 434 28.35 -19.98 -35.84
C TRP A 434 29.34 -21.14 -35.67
N GLY A 435 28.81 -22.34 -35.44
CA GLY A 435 29.60 -23.55 -35.58
C GLY A 435 30.10 -23.64 -37.01
N ASP A 436 31.42 -23.64 -37.17
CA ASP A 436 32.09 -24.06 -38.40
C ASP A 436 31.54 -25.45 -38.79
N ARG A 437 30.82 -25.52 -39.91
CA ARG A 437 30.70 -26.76 -40.67
C ARG A 437 32.04 -26.99 -41.38
N PRO A 438 32.50 -28.23 -41.41
CA PRO A 438 32.12 -29.12 -42.53
C PRO A 438 31.10 -30.17 -42.15
#